data_AF-A0A0R3Q2D4-F1
#
_entry.id   AF-A0A0R3Q2D4-F1
#
_cell.length_a   1.000
_cell.length_b   1.000
_cell.length_c   1.000
_cell.angle_alpha   90.00
_cell.angle_beta   90.00
_cell.angle_gamma   90.00
#
_symmetry.space_group_name_H-M   'P 1'
#
loop_
_entity.id
_entity.type
_entity.pdbx_description
1 polymer ?
#
loop_
_entity_poly.entity_id
_entity_poly.type
_entity_poly.pdbx_seq_one_letter_code
_entity_poly.pdbx_strand_id
1 'polypeptide(L)'
;MYMLVINNVLSNFFFGLKTEVDQARSAIVKQFRSRVRRLTTDIGNKGLSKLTYDINERELRLITAMTEDLHLILLECPNINTPADVAQLNMAPILFLFRIRDRKILLKLFKKTGTKGGRAIAGADILNQLTADQVDIIIEENGLQEATRKIFNFLEAYWLALHPTTPILEDEYLEGTKENTKSEKT
;
A
#
# COMPACT_ATOMS: atom_id res chain seq x y z
N MET A 1 -11.30 7.78 -2.59
CA MET A 1 -10.60 6.48 -2.54
C MET A 1 -9.12 6.82 -2.59
N TYR A 2 -8.45 6.74 -1.44
CA TYR A 2 -7.15 7.35 -1.21
C TYR A 2 -6.07 6.27 -1.26
N MET A 3 -5.14 6.39 -2.21
CA MET A 3 -4.15 5.36 -2.46
C MET A 3 -2.92 5.55 -1.59
N LEU A 4 -2.87 4.74 -0.54
CA LEU A 4 -1.77 4.73 0.40
C LEU A 4 -1.16 3.35 0.48
N VAL A 5 0.12 3.22 0.15
CA VAL A 5 0.85 1.95 0.24
C VAL A 5 1.61 1.93 1.55
N ILE A 6 1.13 1.17 2.55
CA ILE A 6 1.89 0.97 3.78
C ILE A 6 2.87 -0.17 3.57
N ASN A 7 4.15 0.17 3.65
CA ASN A 7 5.23 -0.80 3.65
C ASN A 7 5.88 -0.82 5.03
N ASN A 8 5.28 -1.54 5.99
CA ASN A 8 5.96 -1.70 7.29
C ASN A 8 5.59 -2.89 8.17
N VAL A 9 5.02 -3.95 7.60
CA VAL A 9 4.72 -5.13 8.42
C VAL A 9 6.00 -5.95 8.73
N LEU A 10 7.05 -5.88 7.91
CA LEU A 10 8.28 -6.66 8.12
C LEU A 10 9.60 -5.90 8.23
N SER A 11 9.67 -4.64 7.78
CA SER A 11 10.93 -3.86 7.84
C SER A 11 11.39 -3.64 9.30
N ASN A 12 10.43 -3.53 10.22
CA ASN A 12 10.70 -3.39 11.66
C ASN A 12 11.30 -4.64 12.32
N PHE A 13 11.22 -5.82 11.69
CA PHE A 13 11.65 -7.08 12.31
C PHE A 13 12.95 -7.64 11.72
N PHE A 14 13.40 -7.20 10.54
CA PHE A 14 14.55 -7.81 9.86
C PHE A 14 15.52 -6.79 9.26
N PHE A 15 16.67 -6.62 9.91
CA PHE A 15 17.73 -5.71 9.45
C PHE A 15 18.31 -6.09 8.06
N GLY A 16 18.23 -7.35 7.62
CA GLY A 16 18.68 -7.78 6.29
C GLY A 16 17.63 -7.72 5.18
N LEU A 17 16.35 -7.91 5.51
CA LEU A 17 15.26 -7.63 4.57
C LEU A 17 15.09 -6.12 4.40
N LYS A 18 15.50 -5.29 5.36
CA LYS A 18 15.45 -3.83 5.23
C LYS A 18 16.14 -3.36 3.93
N THR A 19 17.30 -3.91 3.59
CA THR A 19 17.99 -3.58 2.34
C THR A 19 17.19 -4.00 1.10
N GLU A 20 16.59 -5.18 1.09
CA GLU A 20 15.77 -5.67 -0.03
C GLU A 20 14.44 -4.90 -0.15
N VAL A 21 13.83 -4.54 0.98
CA VAL A 21 12.65 -3.69 1.05
C VAL A 21 12.98 -2.29 0.55
N ASP A 22 14.10 -1.69 0.95
CA ASP A 22 14.55 -0.39 0.46
C ASP A 22 14.88 -0.43 -1.05
N GLN A 23 15.43 -1.54 -1.55
CA GLN A 23 15.61 -1.77 -2.98
C GLN A 23 14.26 -1.89 -3.70
N ALA A 24 13.29 -2.61 -3.15
CA ALA A 24 11.95 -2.70 -3.70
C ALA A 24 11.26 -1.33 -3.74
N ARG A 25 11.37 -0.54 -2.67
CA ARG A 25 10.87 0.85 -2.60
C ARG A 25 11.51 1.71 -3.70
N SER A 26 12.83 1.63 -3.84
CA SER A 26 13.56 2.36 -4.90
C SER A 26 13.10 1.92 -6.29
N ALA A 27 12.85 0.63 -6.49
CA ALA A 27 12.34 0.10 -7.75
C ALA A 27 10.93 0.60 -8.07
N ILE A 28 10.03 0.68 -7.08
CA ILE A 28 8.68 1.25 -7.23
C ILE A 28 8.77 2.72 -7.64
N VAL A 29 9.56 3.53 -6.93
CA VAL A 29 9.72 4.96 -7.26
C VAL A 29 10.28 5.14 -8.66
N LYS A 30 11.25 4.31 -9.07
CA LYS A 30 11.80 4.34 -10.43
C LYS A 30 10.78 3.95 -11.50
N GLN A 31 9.94 2.95 -11.22
CA GLN A 31 8.94 2.44 -12.16
C GLN A 31 7.79 3.43 -12.37
N PHE A 32 7.28 4.01 -11.28
CA PHE A 32 6.09 4.86 -11.32
C PHE A 32 6.42 6.36 -11.45
N ARG A 33 7.68 6.76 -11.22
CA ARG A 33 8.19 8.13 -11.40
C ARG A 33 7.29 9.16 -10.70
N SER A 34 6.77 10.13 -11.45
CA SER A 34 5.90 11.19 -10.94
C SER A 34 4.56 10.68 -10.37
N ARG A 35 4.15 9.45 -10.70
CA ARG A 35 2.92 8.85 -10.16
C ARG A 35 3.04 8.47 -8.69
N VAL A 36 4.26 8.32 -8.15
CA VAL A 36 4.53 7.93 -6.76
C VAL A 36 5.18 9.08 -5.98
N ARG A 37 4.66 9.35 -4.78
CA ARG A 37 5.24 10.25 -3.78
C ARG A 37 5.64 9.42 -2.55
N ARG A 38 6.77 9.75 -1.92
CA ARG A 38 7.20 9.12 -0.66
C ARG A 38 6.80 10.00 0.51
N LEU A 39 6.35 9.38 1.59
CA LEU A 39 6.11 10.07 2.86
C LEU A 39 6.49 9.20 4.04
N THR A 40 7.25 9.79 4.95
CA THR A 40 7.56 9.22 6.25
C THR A 40 6.75 9.98 7.29
N THR A 41 6.10 9.25 8.19
CA THR A 41 5.15 9.81 9.15
C THR A 41 5.19 9.01 10.45
N ASP A 42 4.92 9.67 11.57
CA ASP A 42 4.83 9.05 12.88
C ASP A 42 3.42 8.53 13.22
N ILE A 43 2.50 8.51 12.24
CA ILE A 43 1.15 7.97 12.41
C ILE A 43 1.15 6.52 12.92
N GLY A 44 0.13 6.17 13.71
CA GLY A 44 -0.03 4.85 14.30
C GLY A 44 0.57 4.72 15.69
N ASN A 45 0.93 5.84 16.33
CA ASN A 45 1.36 5.84 17.71
C ASN A 45 0.18 5.45 18.63
N LYS A 46 0.40 4.47 19.50
CA LYS A 46 -0.64 3.81 20.32
C LYS A 46 -0.80 4.43 21.71
N GLY A 47 -0.09 5.50 22.02
CA GLY A 47 -0.21 6.22 23.28
C GLY A 47 -1.64 6.77 23.49
N LEU A 48 -2.13 6.70 24.72
CA LEU A 48 -3.45 7.24 25.11
C LEU A 48 -3.41 8.75 25.43
N SER A 49 -2.26 9.40 25.21
CA SER A 49 -2.11 10.81 25.51
C SER A 49 -2.83 11.67 24.47
N LYS A 50 -3.37 12.81 24.89
CA LYS A 50 -3.95 13.79 23.96
C LYS A 50 -2.96 14.18 22.85
N LEU A 51 -1.69 14.36 23.22
CA LEU A 51 -0.63 14.66 22.26
C LEU A 51 -0.50 13.58 21.18
N THR A 52 -0.62 12.30 21.54
CA THR A 52 -0.57 11.19 20.58
C THR A 52 -1.74 11.24 19.60
N TYR A 53 -2.94 11.50 20.09
CA TYR A 53 -4.11 11.66 19.25
C TYR A 53 -3.94 12.84 18.28
N ASP A 54 -3.52 14.00 18.78
CA ASP A 54 -3.30 15.21 17.98
C ASP A 54 -2.24 14.97 16.88
N ILE A 55 -1.18 14.20 17.19
CA ILE A 55 -0.18 13.78 16.19
C ILE A 55 -0.82 12.89 15.12
N ASN A 56 -1.52 11.82 15.52
CA ASN A 56 -2.14 10.90 14.56
C ASN A 56 -3.16 11.63 13.66
N GLU A 57 -3.95 12.55 14.21
CA GLU A 57 -4.91 13.35 13.45
C GLU A 57 -4.21 14.29 12.46
N ARG A 58 -3.14 14.97 12.89
CA ARG A 58 -2.33 15.82 12.01
C ARG A 58 -1.74 15.03 10.84
N GLU A 59 -1.13 13.89 11.13
CA GLU A 59 -0.52 13.04 10.11
C GLU A 59 -1.55 12.48 9.15
N LEU A 60 -2.74 12.10 9.63
CA LEU A 60 -3.85 11.65 8.78
C LEU A 60 -4.30 12.75 7.81
N ARG A 61 -4.42 14.01 8.28
CA ARG A 61 -4.76 15.15 7.43
C ARG A 61 -3.71 15.38 6.36
N LEU A 62 -2.43 15.28 6.71
CA LEU A 62 -1.32 15.42 5.78
C LEU A 62 -1.35 14.32 4.70
N ILE A 63 -1.55 13.06 5.10
CA ILE A 63 -1.70 11.94 4.17
C ILE A 63 -2.88 12.18 3.22
N THR A 64 -4.03 12.57 3.76
CA THR A 64 -5.25 12.81 2.97
C THR A 64 -5.04 13.93 1.95
N ALA A 65 -4.44 15.04 2.36
CA ALA A 65 -4.15 16.16 1.45
C ALA A 65 -3.23 15.74 0.30
N MET A 66 -2.20 14.91 0.58
CA MET A 66 -1.32 14.43 -0.49
C MET A 66 -2.00 13.47 -1.47
N THR A 67 -3.09 12.81 -1.07
CA THR A 67 -3.86 11.90 -1.94
C THR A 67 -4.92 12.60 -2.80
N GLU A 68 -5.13 13.91 -2.64
CA GLU A 68 -6.12 14.67 -3.43
C GLU A 68 -5.87 14.56 -4.94
N ASP A 69 -4.60 14.55 -5.34
CA ASP A 69 -4.19 14.42 -6.74
C ASP A 69 -4.21 12.97 -7.26
N LEU A 70 -4.78 12.01 -6.53
CA LEU A 70 -4.82 10.56 -6.87
C LEU A 70 -3.44 9.93 -7.13
N HIS A 71 -2.36 10.51 -6.59
CA HIS A 71 -1.02 9.94 -6.68
C HIS A 71 -0.88 8.72 -5.77
N LEU A 72 -0.01 7.78 -6.15
CA LEU A 72 0.43 6.70 -5.27
C LEU A 72 1.27 7.30 -4.14
N ILE A 73 0.95 7.00 -2.89
CA ILE A 73 1.79 7.42 -1.77
C ILE A 73 2.42 6.19 -1.15
N LEU A 74 3.75 6.12 -1.17
CA LEU A 74 4.51 5.13 -0.42
C LEU A 74 4.75 5.64 0.99
N LEU A 75 4.05 5.05 1.96
CA LEU A 75 4.06 5.46 3.35
C LEU A 75 5.02 4.63 4.19
N GLU A 76 5.90 5.32 4.91
CA GLU A 76 6.83 4.75 5.87
C GLU A 76 6.38 5.11 7.28
N CYS A 77 5.67 4.19 7.94
CA CYS A 77 5.19 4.34 9.32
C CYS A 77 5.92 3.38 10.25
N PRO A 78 6.83 3.83 11.12
CA PRO A 78 7.53 2.94 12.05
C PRO A 78 6.59 2.34 13.10
N ASN A 79 5.45 3.00 13.39
CA ASN A 79 4.54 2.63 14.47
C ASN A 79 3.47 1.59 14.06
N ILE A 80 3.31 1.32 12.77
CA ILE A 80 2.33 0.37 12.22
C ILE A 80 3.03 -0.94 11.92
N ASN A 81 2.57 -2.03 12.54
CA ASN A 81 3.19 -3.35 12.41
C ASN A 81 2.22 -4.44 11.94
N THR A 82 0.92 -4.27 12.16
CA THR A 82 -0.12 -5.23 11.78
C THR A 82 -1.29 -4.53 11.09
N PRO A 83 -2.10 -5.24 10.28
CA PRO A 83 -3.34 -4.68 9.74
C PRO A 83 -4.28 -4.10 10.81
N ALA A 84 -4.28 -4.69 12.02
CA ALA A 84 -5.07 -4.20 13.15
C ALA A 84 -4.65 -2.79 13.62
N ASP A 85 -3.36 -2.42 13.47
CA ASP A 85 -2.87 -1.08 13.80
C ASP A 85 -3.44 -0.03 12.85
N VAL A 86 -3.70 -0.44 11.60
CA VAL A 86 -4.30 0.41 10.56
C VAL A 86 -5.80 0.52 10.74
N ALA A 87 -6.47 -0.56 11.14
CA ALA A 87 -7.92 -0.58 11.35
C ALA A 87 -8.39 0.43 12.42
N GLN A 88 -7.50 0.85 13.33
CA GLN A 88 -7.78 1.89 14.32
C GLN A 88 -7.63 3.31 13.78
N LEU A 89 -7.11 3.46 12.56
CA LEU A 89 -6.90 4.73 11.88
C LEU A 89 -7.99 4.93 10.83
N ASN A 90 -8.44 6.17 10.62
CA ASN A 90 -9.47 6.52 9.64
C ASN A 90 -8.90 6.57 8.20
N MET A 91 -8.25 5.48 7.78
CA MET A 91 -7.56 5.36 6.50
C MET A 91 -7.74 3.95 5.94
N ALA A 92 -7.77 3.85 4.60
CA ALA A 92 -7.88 2.58 3.89
C ALA A 92 -6.67 2.39 2.96
N PRO A 93 -5.51 2.04 3.50
CA PRO A 93 -4.31 1.80 2.71
C PRO A 93 -4.34 0.43 2.04
N ILE A 94 -3.54 0.32 0.98
CA ILE A 94 -3.10 -0.93 0.39
C ILE A 94 -2.00 -1.53 1.28
N LEU A 95 -2.26 -2.72 1.80
CA LEU A 95 -1.40 -3.46 2.70
C LEU A 95 -0.60 -4.54 1.97
N PHE A 96 0.72 -4.38 1.98
CA PHE A 96 1.66 -5.35 1.43
C PHE A 96 2.23 -6.23 2.54
N LEU A 97 1.88 -7.52 2.52
CA LEU A 97 2.44 -8.52 3.42
C LEU A 97 3.56 -9.28 2.71
N PHE A 98 4.81 -8.99 3.05
CA PHE A 98 5.90 -9.91 2.70
C PHE A 98 5.79 -11.12 3.64
N ARG A 99 6.03 -12.33 3.14
CA ARG A 99 5.86 -13.55 3.94
C ARG A 99 6.90 -14.58 3.57
N ILE A 100 7.61 -15.08 4.59
CA ILE A 100 8.55 -16.19 4.46
C ILE A 100 7.92 -17.40 5.16
N ARG A 101 7.41 -18.34 4.36
CA ARG A 101 6.72 -19.54 4.89
C ARG A 101 7.63 -20.48 5.66
N ASP A 102 8.88 -20.61 5.21
CA ASP A 102 9.81 -21.55 5.85
C ASP A 102 10.38 -20.93 7.13
N ARG A 103 9.88 -21.43 8.27
CA ARG A 103 10.32 -21.00 9.61
C ARG A 103 11.83 -21.22 9.83
N LYS A 104 12.44 -22.25 9.24
CA LYS A 104 13.89 -22.48 9.35
C LYS A 104 14.66 -21.41 8.58
N ILE A 105 14.20 -21.03 7.39
CA ILE A 105 14.78 -19.92 6.61
C ILE A 105 14.63 -18.61 7.39
N LEU A 106 13.43 -18.34 7.91
CA LEU A 106 13.14 -17.17 8.73
C LEU A 106 14.09 -17.03 9.92
N LEU A 107 14.27 -18.11 10.69
CA LEU A 107 15.18 -18.15 11.84
C LEU A 107 16.65 -18.01 11.43
N LYS A 108 17.05 -18.58 10.28
CA LYS A 108 18.41 -18.39 9.73
C LYS A 108 18.65 -16.93 9.33
N LEU A 109 17.66 -16.28 8.73
CA LEU A 109 17.73 -14.86 8.38
C LEU A 109 17.85 -14.01 9.63
N PHE A 110 16.99 -14.19 10.64
CA PHE A 110 17.10 -13.47 11.91
C PHE A 110 18.50 -13.59 12.55
N LYS A 111 19.09 -14.79 12.53
CA LYS A 111 20.47 -15.01 13.01
C LYS A 111 21.50 -14.25 12.18
N LYS A 112 21.39 -14.27 10.85
CA LYS A 112 22.31 -13.57 9.93
C LYS A 112 22.22 -12.05 10.05
N THR A 113 21.02 -11.52 10.30
CA THR A 113 20.77 -10.07 10.34
C THR A 113 21.09 -9.44 11.68
N GLY A 114 21.55 -10.22 12.66
CA GLY A 114 21.82 -9.72 14.01
C GLY A 114 20.57 -9.28 14.77
N THR A 115 19.36 -9.62 14.26
CA THR A 115 18.11 -9.36 14.96
C THR A 115 18.04 -10.30 16.17
N LYS A 116 18.41 -9.78 17.34
CA LYS A 116 18.39 -10.52 18.60
C LYS A 116 17.14 -10.11 19.39
N GLY A 117 16.12 -10.96 19.39
CA GLY A 117 14.96 -10.77 20.27
C GLY A 117 13.75 -11.64 19.94
N GLY A 118 13.19 -12.31 20.93
CA GLY A 118 11.99 -13.14 20.77
C GLY A 118 10.77 -12.38 20.25
N ARG A 119 10.70 -11.06 20.49
CA ARG A 119 9.61 -10.20 19.99
C ARG A 119 9.55 -10.13 18.46
N ALA A 120 10.69 -10.11 17.78
CA ALA A 120 10.71 -10.04 16.32
C ALA A 120 10.26 -11.35 15.67
N ILE A 121 10.68 -12.47 16.26
CA ILE A 121 10.24 -13.81 15.83
C ILE A 121 8.74 -13.99 16.08
N ALA A 122 8.25 -13.61 17.27
CA ALA A 122 6.83 -13.67 17.59
C ALA A 122 5.99 -12.78 16.67
N GLY A 123 6.46 -11.57 16.36
CA GLY A 123 5.83 -10.68 15.38
C GLY A 123 5.73 -11.34 14.01
N ALA A 124 6.82 -11.88 13.48
CA ALA A 124 6.80 -12.58 12.20
C ALA A 124 5.89 -13.83 12.21
N ASP A 125 5.84 -14.59 13.31
CA ASP A 125 4.94 -15.73 13.47
C ASP A 125 3.46 -15.30 13.47
N ILE A 126 3.11 -14.14 14.05
CA ILE A 126 1.75 -13.56 13.99
C ILE A 126 1.41 -13.17 12.54
N LEU A 127 2.34 -12.51 11.85
CA LEU A 127 2.13 -12.04 10.49
C LEU A 127 2.01 -13.18 9.48
N ASN A 128 2.71 -14.29 9.72
CA ASN A 128 2.60 -15.51 8.93
C ASN A 128 1.22 -16.18 9.04
N GLN A 129 0.48 -15.94 10.12
CA GLN A 129 -0.87 -16.45 10.35
C GLN A 129 -1.96 -15.60 9.67
N LEU A 130 -1.62 -14.40 9.19
CA LEU A 130 -2.58 -13.55 8.48
C LEU A 130 -3.08 -14.23 7.19
N THR A 131 -4.37 -14.10 6.97
CA THR A 131 -5.08 -14.62 5.80
C THR A 131 -5.24 -13.55 4.72
N ALA A 132 -5.59 -13.97 3.51
CA ALA A 132 -5.64 -13.08 2.33
C ALA A 132 -6.79 -12.06 2.37
N ASP A 133 -7.75 -12.20 3.27
CA ASP A 133 -8.82 -11.23 3.54
C ASP A 133 -8.36 -10.07 4.44
N GLN A 134 -7.21 -10.20 5.10
CA GLN A 134 -6.70 -9.19 6.03
C GLN A 134 -5.67 -8.25 5.39
N VAL A 135 -5.22 -8.53 4.17
CA VAL A 135 -4.20 -7.79 3.43
C VAL A 135 -4.49 -7.82 1.94
N ASP A 136 -4.12 -6.77 1.21
CA ASP A 136 -4.42 -6.67 -0.23
C ASP A 136 -3.52 -7.55 -1.10
N ILE A 137 -2.26 -7.75 -0.69
CA ILE A 137 -1.32 -8.60 -1.42
C ILE A 137 -0.33 -9.27 -0.49
N ILE A 138 -0.05 -10.55 -0.77
CA ILE A 138 0.97 -11.34 -0.08
C ILE A 138 2.13 -11.57 -1.04
N ILE A 139 3.34 -11.18 -0.66
CA ILE A 139 4.59 -11.34 -1.39
C ILE A 139 5.40 -12.47 -0.75
N GLU A 140 5.57 -13.58 -1.45
CA GLU A 140 6.27 -14.79 -0.97
C GLU A 140 7.44 -15.18 -1.86
N GLU A 141 7.68 -14.35 -2.88
CA GLU A 141 8.72 -14.55 -3.86
C GLU A 141 10.08 -14.37 -3.22
N ASN A 142 10.96 -15.36 -3.39
CA ASN A 142 12.29 -15.36 -2.77
C ASN A 142 13.28 -14.38 -3.46
N GLY A 143 12.95 -13.90 -4.66
CA GLY A 143 13.78 -13.00 -5.45
C GLY A 143 13.17 -11.61 -5.53
N LEU A 144 14.03 -10.59 -5.43
CA LEU A 144 13.62 -9.18 -5.51
C LEU A 144 12.90 -8.86 -6.81
N GLN A 145 13.33 -9.45 -7.93
CA GLN A 145 12.75 -9.17 -9.26
C GLN A 145 11.33 -9.71 -9.36
N GLU A 146 11.08 -10.93 -8.88
CA GLU A 146 9.78 -11.56 -8.85
C GLU A 146 8.82 -10.86 -7.89
N ALA A 147 9.31 -10.50 -6.69
CA ALA A 147 8.57 -9.74 -5.70
C ALA A 147 8.15 -8.35 -6.24
N THR A 148 9.09 -7.60 -6.81
CA THR A 148 8.81 -6.28 -7.39
C THR A 148 7.89 -6.37 -8.61
N ARG A 149 8.05 -7.36 -9.49
CA ARG A 149 7.13 -7.59 -10.61
C ARG A 149 5.69 -7.78 -10.14
N LYS A 150 5.48 -8.57 -9.08
CA LYS A 150 4.15 -8.79 -8.51
C LYS A 150 3.55 -7.50 -7.94
N ILE A 151 4.36 -6.72 -7.22
CA ILE A 151 3.95 -5.40 -6.72
C ILE A 151 3.59 -4.46 -7.88
N PHE A 152 4.40 -4.42 -8.94
CA PHE A 152 4.15 -3.56 -10.09
C PHE A 152 2.85 -3.91 -10.80
N ASN A 153 2.61 -5.20 -11.04
CA ASN A 153 1.38 -5.65 -11.68
C ASN A 153 0.14 -5.25 -10.87
N PHE A 154 0.20 -5.40 -9.54
CA PHE A 154 -0.88 -4.99 -8.65
C PHE A 154 -1.11 -3.47 -8.67
N LEU A 155 -0.04 -2.68 -8.50
CA LEU A 155 -0.12 -1.23 -8.46
C LEU A 155 -0.54 -0.62 -9.81
N GLU A 156 -0.13 -1.22 -10.93
CA GLU A 156 -0.54 -0.76 -12.26
C GLU A 156 -2.02 -1.05 -12.51
N ALA A 157 -2.51 -2.26 -12.15
CA ALA A 157 -3.94 -2.57 -12.23
C ALA A 157 -4.77 -1.62 -11.36
N TYR A 158 -4.31 -1.35 -10.14
CA TYR A 158 -4.95 -0.40 -9.24
C TYR A 158 -4.92 1.04 -9.78
N TRP A 159 -3.79 1.47 -10.36
CA TRP A 159 -3.65 2.79 -10.99
C TRP A 159 -4.64 2.99 -12.14
N LEU A 160 -4.75 2.01 -13.04
CA LEU A 160 -5.66 2.04 -14.18
C LEU A 160 -7.13 2.06 -13.74
N ALA A 161 -7.48 1.35 -12.66
CA ALA A 161 -8.83 1.40 -12.10
C ALA A 161 -9.20 2.79 -11.56
N LEU A 162 -8.22 3.55 -11.05
CA LEU A 162 -8.44 4.93 -10.56
C LEU A 162 -8.35 6.00 -11.65
N HIS A 163 -7.69 5.70 -12.77
CA HIS A 163 -7.45 6.64 -13.87
C HIS A 163 -7.99 6.05 -15.19
N PRO A 164 -9.33 5.92 -15.33
CA PRO A 164 -9.92 5.40 -16.55
C PRO A 164 -9.48 6.25 -17.74
N THR A 165 -8.89 5.61 -18.74
CA THR A 165 -8.35 6.28 -19.94
C THR A 165 -9.42 6.55 -20.99
N THR A 166 -10.62 5.99 -20.80
CA THR A 166 -11.79 6.25 -21.63
C THR A 166 -12.61 7.38 -21.01
N PRO A 167 -12.98 8.41 -21.78
CA PRO A 167 -13.95 9.40 -21.33
C PRO A 167 -15.25 8.67 -21.00
N ILE A 168 -15.68 8.79 -19.74
CA ILE A 168 -16.97 8.30 -19.31
C ILE A 168 -17.99 9.31 -19.85
N LEU A 169 -18.68 8.93 -20.94
CA LEU A 169 -19.87 9.57 -21.54
C LEU A 169 -19.64 10.75 -22.52
N GLU A 170 -19.56 10.43 -23.81
CA GLU A 170 -20.14 11.28 -24.88
C GLU A 170 -21.05 10.47 -25.83
N ASP A 171 -20.85 9.16 -25.96
CA ASP A 171 -21.61 8.33 -26.91
C ASP A 171 -23.09 8.14 -26.52
N GLU A 172 -23.44 8.20 -25.23
CA GLU A 172 -24.83 8.02 -24.77
C GLU A 172 -25.69 9.29 -24.85
N TYR A 173 -25.09 10.46 -25.12
CA TYR A 173 -25.83 11.74 -25.27
C TYR A 173 -26.11 12.12 -26.73
N LEU A 174 -25.46 11.48 -27.70
CA LEU A 174 -25.59 11.83 -29.12
C LEU A 174 -26.60 10.97 -29.89
N GLU A 175 -27.08 9.86 -29.34
CA GLU A 175 -28.09 9.02 -29.98
C GLU A 175 -29.53 9.57 -29.86
N GLY A 176 -29.76 10.61 -29.04
CA GLY A 176 -31.09 11.19 -28.81
C GLY A 176 -31.56 12.31 -29.78
N THR A 177 -30.79 12.66 -30.82
CA THR A 177 -31.13 13.85 -31.68
C THR A 177 -31.28 13.57 -33.17
N LYS A 178 -31.49 12.32 -33.59
CA LYS A 178 -31.71 11.97 -35.01
C LYS A 178 -33.07 11.36 -35.33
N GLU A 179 -34.14 11.74 -34.63
CA GLU A 179 -35.51 11.43 -35.08
C GLU A 179 -36.48 12.58 -34.76
N ASN A 180 -36.44 13.66 -35.55
CA ASN A 180 -37.62 14.51 -35.78
C ASN A 180 -37.39 15.52 -36.92
N THR A 181 -37.27 15.05 -38.16
CA THR A 181 -37.50 15.89 -39.35
C THR A 181 -38.02 15.05 -40.52
N LYS A 182 -39.23 14.48 -40.39
CA LYS A 182 -39.98 14.07 -41.58
C LYS A 182 -41.50 13.96 -41.35
N SER A 183 -42.17 15.07 -41.11
CA SER A 183 -43.60 15.19 -41.41
C SER A 183 -44.01 16.65 -41.52
N GLU A 184 -43.90 17.22 -42.71
CA GLU A 184 -44.79 18.29 -43.20
C GLU A 184 -44.42 18.61 -44.66
N LYS A 185 -45.13 17.96 -45.58
CA LYS A 185 -45.44 18.52 -46.91
C LYS A 185 -46.86 18.10 -47.24
N THR A 186 -47.77 19.02 -46.96
CA THR A 186 -49.03 19.18 -47.69
C THR A 186 -48.74 19.85 -49.03
#